data_AF-A0A653J511-F1
#
_entry.id   AF-A0A653J511-F1
#
_cell.length_a   1.000
_cell.length_b   1.000
_cell.length_c   1.000
_cell.angle_alpha   90.00
_cell.angle_beta   90.00
_cell.angle_gamma   90.00
#
_symmetry.space_group_name_H-M   'P 1'
#
loop_
_entity.id
_entity.type
_entity.pdbx_description
1 polymer ?
#
loop_
_entity_poly.entity_id
_entity_poly.type
_entity_poly.pdbx_seq_one_letter_code
_entity_poly.pdbx_strand_id
1 'polypeptide(L)'
;MPSELAPYGLTVMDGPFFSCMPYPSAGLHSLTHVRYTPHAHWTDGSAGRAAYDVFATLPRETRQRHMVLDAARYVPALAQARYDRSLFEVKTVLAKNERDDGRPILFQRQPEGSPVISIMGGKIDNIYDLFDILRQAGPEWAEADDRFVHGRAMASGGVGA
;
A
#
# COMPACT_ATOMS: atom_id res chain seq x y z
N MET A 1 0.03 -17.75 15.73
CA MET A 1 -0.31 -18.61 14.58
C MET A 1 -0.34 -20.06 15.06
N PRO A 2 -1.28 -20.91 14.64
CA PRO A 2 -1.22 -22.36 14.88
C PRO A 2 0.07 -22.94 14.27
N SER A 3 0.67 -23.94 14.92
CA SER A 3 1.98 -24.49 14.51
C SER A 3 1.96 -25.06 13.09
N GLU A 4 0.86 -25.70 12.69
CA GLU A 4 0.66 -26.24 11.34
C GLU A 4 0.63 -25.17 10.24
N LEU A 5 0.28 -23.93 10.57
CA LEU A 5 0.27 -22.80 9.64
C LEU A 5 1.53 -21.91 9.75
N ALA A 6 2.39 -22.14 10.74
CA ALA A 6 3.54 -21.30 11.02
C ALA A 6 4.55 -21.10 9.86
N PRO A 7 4.79 -22.08 8.96
CA PRO A 7 5.74 -21.88 7.86
C PRO A 7 5.10 -21.24 6.61
N TYR A 8 3.81 -20.91 6.62
CA TYR A 8 3.08 -20.52 5.40
C TYR A 8 2.58 -19.08 5.44
N GLY A 9 2.64 -18.42 4.27
CA GLY A 9 1.80 -17.27 3.95
C GLY A 9 0.58 -17.74 3.16
N LEU A 10 -0.61 -17.31 3.57
CA LEU A 10 -1.86 -17.74 2.95
C LEU A 10 -2.68 -16.53 2.52
N THR A 11 -3.25 -16.59 1.32
CA THR A 11 -4.18 -15.59 0.80
C THR A 11 -5.38 -16.30 0.17
N VAL A 12 -6.58 -15.86 0.53
CA VAL A 12 -7.83 -16.28 -0.12
C VAL A 12 -8.33 -15.12 -0.96
N MET A 13 -8.45 -15.36 -2.29
CA MET A 13 -8.83 -14.37 -3.30
C MET A 13 -10.24 -14.59 -3.87
N ASP A 14 -11.06 -15.44 -3.25
CA ASP A 14 -12.47 -15.63 -3.62
C ASP A 14 -13.38 -15.34 -2.41
N GLY A 15 -14.37 -14.44 -2.56
CA GLY A 15 -15.26 -13.97 -1.49
C GLY A 15 -14.71 -12.84 -0.59
N PRO A 16 -14.89 -12.87 0.75
CA PRO A 16 -14.25 -11.93 1.68
C PRO A 16 -12.74 -12.17 1.72
N PHE A 17 -12.02 -11.52 0.80
CA PHE A 17 -10.58 -11.73 0.66
C PHE A 17 -9.81 -11.39 1.94
N PHE A 18 -8.84 -12.24 2.27
CA PHE A 18 -7.94 -12.04 3.40
C PHE A 18 -6.56 -12.62 3.11
N SER A 19 -5.55 -12.08 3.79
CA SER A 19 -4.19 -12.63 3.78
C SER A 19 -3.69 -12.80 5.19
N CYS A 20 -3.03 -13.91 5.47
CA CYS A 20 -2.26 -14.14 6.68
C CYS A 20 -0.80 -14.36 6.27
N MET A 21 0.01 -13.31 6.37
CA MET A 21 1.39 -13.30 5.88
C MET A 21 2.39 -13.34 7.05
N PRO A 22 3.54 -14.02 6.91
CA PRO A 22 4.61 -13.92 7.88
C PRO A 22 5.01 -12.45 8.11
N TYR A 23 5.26 -12.10 9.36
CA TYR A 23 5.71 -10.77 9.79
C TYR A 23 7.01 -10.93 10.60
N PRO A 24 8.15 -11.13 9.92
CA PRO A 24 9.39 -11.60 10.54
C PRO A 24 9.96 -10.66 11.60
N SER A 25 9.81 -9.35 11.40
CA SER A 25 10.32 -8.32 12.33
C SER A 25 9.75 -8.43 13.74
N ALA A 26 8.62 -9.11 13.92
CA ALA A 26 8.05 -9.40 15.23
C ALA A 26 7.91 -10.90 15.53
N GLY A 27 8.37 -11.79 14.65
CA GLY A 27 8.14 -13.23 14.80
C GLY A 27 6.65 -13.63 14.78
N LEU A 28 5.80 -12.85 14.10
CA LEU A 28 4.34 -13.05 14.07
C LEU A 28 3.85 -13.33 12.65
N HIS A 29 2.54 -13.46 12.49
CA HIS A 29 1.85 -13.38 11.20
C HIS A 29 0.88 -12.19 11.24
N SER A 30 0.81 -11.44 10.15
CA SER A 30 -0.13 -10.35 9.96
C SER A 30 -1.37 -10.86 9.21
N LEU A 31 -2.53 -10.81 9.87
CA LEU A 31 -3.82 -11.05 9.24
C LEU A 31 -4.40 -9.72 8.73
N THR A 32 -4.74 -9.64 7.46
CA THR A 32 -5.45 -8.53 6.82
C THR A 32 -6.72 -9.05 6.17
N HIS A 33 -7.76 -8.21 6.09
CA HIS A 33 -9.07 -8.62 5.60
C HIS A 33 -9.78 -7.46 4.89
N VAL A 34 -10.28 -7.69 3.67
CA VAL A 34 -10.84 -6.63 2.83
C VAL A 34 -12.01 -5.89 3.48
N ARG A 35 -12.86 -6.60 4.24
CA ARG A 35 -14.03 -6.01 4.92
C ARG A 35 -13.75 -5.38 6.28
N TYR A 36 -12.74 -5.86 7.00
CA TYR A 36 -12.59 -5.57 8.44
C TYR A 36 -11.32 -4.76 8.76
N THR A 37 -10.34 -4.72 7.85
CA THR A 37 -9.17 -3.87 7.98
C THR A 37 -9.46 -2.39 7.69
N PRO A 38 -10.38 -1.99 6.79
CA PRO A 38 -10.81 -0.59 6.69
C PRO A 38 -11.58 -0.14 7.94
N HIS A 39 -11.14 0.94 8.58
CA HIS A 39 -11.78 1.48 9.81
C HIS A 39 -12.51 2.81 9.57
N ALA A 40 -11.94 3.68 8.73
CA ALA A 40 -12.48 4.98 8.41
C ALA A 40 -12.09 5.38 6.98
N HIS A 41 -12.89 6.26 6.39
CA HIS A 41 -12.60 6.94 5.13
C HIS A 41 -12.91 8.43 5.31
N TRP A 42 -12.10 9.28 4.71
CA TRP A 42 -12.33 10.71 4.68
C TRP A 42 -11.62 11.30 3.46
N THR A 43 -12.03 12.50 3.09
CA THR A 43 -11.35 13.37 2.13
C THR A 43 -10.78 14.59 2.84
N ASP A 44 -9.76 15.22 2.28
CA ASP A 44 -9.20 16.47 2.82
C ASP A 44 -10.28 17.56 2.98
N GLY A 45 -11.20 17.64 2.02
CA GLY A 45 -12.34 18.58 2.09
C GLY A 45 -13.30 18.29 3.25
N SER A 46 -13.57 17.02 3.54
CA SER A 46 -14.44 16.63 4.67
C SER A 46 -13.78 16.76 6.04
N ALA A 47 -12.45 16.58 6.11
CA ALA A 47 -11.73 16.55 7.36
C ALA A 47 -11.33 17.95 7.85
N GLY A 48 -11.01 18.87 6.92
CA GLY A 48 -10.56 20.23 7.25
C GLY A 48 -9.26 20.31 8.06
N ARG A 49 -8.50 19.21 8.17
CA ARG A 49 -7.24 19.07 8.91
C ARG A 49 -6.36 17.99 8.28
N ALA A 50 -5.09 17.93 8.65
CA ALA A 50 -4.16 16.97 8.09
C ALA A 50 -4.56 15.51 8.42
N ALA A 51 -4.23 14.60 7.51
CA ALA A 51 -4.61 13.19 7.61
C ALA A 51 -4.15 12.52 8.91
N TYR A 52 -2.93 12.83 9.38
CA TYR A 52 -2.42 12.28 10.64
C TYR A 52 -3.09 12.87 11.89
N ASP A 53 -3.62 14.10 11.82
CA ASP A 53 -4.41 14.68 12.90
C ASP A 53 -5.78 13.99 13.01
N VAL A 54 -6.40 13.68 11.86
CA VAL A 54 -7.60 12.84 11.83
C VAL A 54 -7.29 11.49 12.47
N PHE A 55 -6.24 10.82 11.99
CA PHE A 55 -5.82 9.50 12.45
C PHE A 55 -5.54 9.45 13.96
N ALA A 56 -4.90 10.47 14.52
CA ALA A 56 -4.63 10.56 15.95
C ALA A 56 -5.91 10.57 16.81
N THR A 57 -7.04 11.04 16.25
CA THR A 57 -8.33 11.09 16.96
C THR A 57 -9.21 9.85 16.77
N LEU A 58 -8.86 8.95 15.84
CA LEU A 58 -9.68 7.78 15.55
C LEU A 58 -9.53 6.70 16.65
N PRO A 59 -10.61 6.00 17.03
CA PRO A 59 -10.53 4.90 17.97
C PRO A 59 -9.73 3.73 17.37
N ARG A 60 -8.84 3.13 18.18
CA ARG A 60 -7.99 2.00 17.79
C ARG A 60 -8.62 0.66 18.18
N GLU A 61 -9.86 0.46 17.75
CA GLU A 61 -10.60 -0.77 18.02
C GLU A 61 -10.19 -1.88 17.06
N THR A 62 -9.73 -3.01 17.61
CA THR A 62 -9.38 -4.15 16.77
C THR A 62 -10.63 -4.86 16.22
N ARG A 63 -10.58 -5.26 14.95
CA ARG A 63 -11.58 -6.15 14.33
C ARG A 63 -11.12 -7.60 14.26
N GLN A 64 -10.08 -7.99 15.02
CA GLN A 64 -9.47 -9.32 14.91
C GLN A 64 -10.51 -10.44 14.95
N ARG A 65 -11.46 -10.38 15.90
CA ARG A 65 -12.38 -11.50 16.13
C ARG A 65 -13.23 -11.78 14.90
N HIS A 66 -13.69 -10.73 14.21
CA HIS A 66 -14.41 -10.87 12.95
C HIS A 66 -13.50 -11.45 11.86
N MET A 67 -12.26 -10.97 11.77
CA MET A 67 -11.28 -11.44 10.78
C MET A 67 -10.95 -12.92 10.96
N VAL A 68 -10.69 -13.37 12.19
CA VAL A 68 -10.37 -14.76 12.51
C VAL A 68 -11.58 -15.67 12.27
N LEU A 69 -12.77 -15.27 12.70
CA LEU A 69 -13.98 -16.09 12.51
C LEU A 69 -14.35 -16.24 11.03
N ASP A 70 -14.22 -15.19 10.22
CA ASP A 70 -14.52 -15.28 8.79
C ASP A 70 -13.42 -16.08 8.06
N ALA A 71 -12.14 -15.84 8.37
CA ALA A 71 -11.03 -16.59 7.81
C ALA A 71 -11.08 -18.09 8.15
N ALA A 72 -11.55 -18.44 9.36
CA ALA A 72 -11.70 -19.83 9.80
C ALA A 72 -12.74 -20.62 8.98
N ARG A 73 -13.63 -19.96 8.25
CA ARG A 73 -14.56 -20.64 7.31
C ARG A 73 -13.81 -21.28 6.13
N TYR A 74 -12.69 -20.70 5.74
CA TYR A 74 -11.85 -21.18 4.64
C TYR A 74 -10.66 -21.99 5.14
N VAL A 75 -10.07 -21.59 6.27
CA VAL A 75 -8.93 -22.25 6.89
C VAL A 75 -9.23 -22.50 8.37
N PRO A 76 -9.91 -23.61 8.73
CA PRO A 76 -10.39 -23.87 10.09
C PRO A 76 -9.34 -23.77 11.19
N ALA A 77 -8.09 -24.12 10.88
CA ALA A 77 -6.95 -23.97 11.79
C ALA A 77 -6.78 -22.54 12.33
N LEU A 78 -7.12 -21.51 11.53
CA LEU A 78 -7.04 -20.11 11.97
C LEU A 78 -7.94 -19.79 13.16
N ALA A 79 -8.96 -20.59 13.46
CA ALA A 79 -9.78 -20.43 14.68
C ALA A 79 -8.94 -20.52 15.97
N GLN A 80 -7.78 -21.16 15.92
CA GLN A 80 -6.84 -21.27 17.05
C GLN A 80 -5.79 -20.15 17.06
N ALA A 81 -5.83 -19.22 16.10
CA ALA A 81 -4.93 -18.09 16.08
C ALA A 81 -5.12 -17.21 17.32
N ARG A 82 -4.00 -16.83 17.95
CA ARG A 82 -3.98 -15.93 19.09
C ARG A 82 -3.66 -14.53 18.63
N TYR A 83 -4.48 -13.58 19.04
CA TYR A 83 -4.24 -12.16 18.83
C TYR A 83 -3.10 -11.67 19.72
N ASP A 84 -2.21 -10.85 19.15
CA ASP A 84 -1.15 -10.16 19.87
C ASP A 84 -1.45 -8.64 19.90
N ARG A 85 -1.45 -8.01 18.72
CA ARG A 85 -1.74 -6.58 18.56
C ARG A 85 -2.29 -6.25 17.18
N SER A 86 -2.90 -5.08 17.05
CA SER A 86 -3.31 -4.50 15.77
C SER A 86 -2.40 -3.35 15.39
N LEU A 87 -2.03 -3.30 14.11
CA LEU A 87 -1.35 -2.17 13.49
C LEU A 87 -2.37 -1.32 12.73
N PHE A 88 -2.25 -0.01 12.82
CA PHE A 88 -3.15 0.95 12.19
C PHE A 88 -2.31 1.96 11.40
N GLU A 89 -2.77 2.32 10.21
CA GLU A 89 -2.07 3.24 9.30
C GLU A 89 -3.08 3.96 8.40
N VAL A 90 -2.70 5.14 7.94
CA VAL A 90 -3.42 5.91 6.93
C VAL A 90 -2.93 5.53 5.54
N LYS A 91 -3.86 5.20 4.65
CA LYS A 91 -3.56 4.98 3.23
C LYS A 91 -4.19 6.09 2.41
N THR A 92 -3.36 6.83 1.68
CA THR A 92 -3.86 7.74 0.65
C THR A 92 -4.42 6.92 -0.52
N VAL A 93 -5.63 7.24 -0.93
CA VAL A 93 -6.31 6.63 -2.08
C VAL A 93 -6.84 7.76 -2.96
N LEU A 94 -6.67 7.62 -4.28
CA LEU A 94 -7.27 8.56 -5.22
C LEU A 94 -8.80 8.48 -5.13
N ALA A 95 -9.48 9.62 -5.00
CA ALA A 95 -10.94 9.68 -4.89
C ALA A 95 -11.68 8.98 -6.06
N LYS A 96 -11.06 8.97 -7.25
CA LYS A 96 -11.59 8.26 -8.44
C LYS A 96 -11.61 6.73 -8.29
N ASN A 97 -10.83 6.20 -7.34
CA ASN A 97 -10.58 4.76 -7.15
C ASN A 97 -10.97 4.29 -5.74
N GLU A 98 -11.92 4.93 -5.06
CA GLU A 98 -12.39 4.46 -3.75
C GLU A 98 -13.05 3.07 -3.80
N ARG A 99 -13.53 2.65 -4.98
CA ARG A 99 -14.24 1.37 -5.20
C ARG A 99 -13.38 0.28 -5.87
N ASP A 100 -12.19 0.63 -6.36
CA ASP A 100 -11.29 -0.28 -7.09
C ASP A 100 -9.89 -0.19 -6.47
N ASP A 101 -9.29 -1.34 -6.11
CA ASP A 101 -7.92 -1.36 -5.53
C ASP A 101 -6.83 -1.14 -6.60
N GLY A 102 -7.22 -0.80 -7.83
CA GLY A 102 -6.36 -0.12 -8.79
C GLY A 102 -5.82 1.18 -8.19
N ARG A 103 -4.51 1.25 -7.96
CA ARG A 103 -3.81 2.47 -7.49
C ARG A 103 -2.82 2.91 -8.55
N PRO A 104 -3.30 3.46 -9.68
CA PRO A 104 -2.42 4.02 -10.69
C PRO A 104 -1.67 5.19 -10.08
N ILE A 105 -0.45 5.39 -10.53
CA ILE A 105 0.31 6.59 -10.20
C ILE A 105 -0.38 7.78 -10.86
N LEU A 106 -0.71 8.79 -10.07
CA LEU A 106 -1.17 10.07 -10.61
C LEU A 106 0.05 10.88 -11.03
N PHE A 107 0.09 11.27 -12.29
CA PHE A 107 1.04 12.25 -12.81
C PHE A 107 0.27 13.45 -13.35
N GLN A 108 0.58 14.65 -12.86
CA GLN A 108 -0.05 15.88 -13.30
C GLN A 108 0.96 17.00 -13.47
N ARG A 109 0.83 17.69 -14.60
CA ARG A 109 1.54 18.93 -14.94
C ARG A 109 0.50 19.91 -15.47
N GLN A 110 0.08 20.85 -14.64
CA GLN A 110 -1.00 21.80 -14.97
C GLN A 110 -0.56 23.24 -14.64
N PRO A 111 -0.68 24.19 -15.59
CA PRO A 111 -0.96 23.97 -17.02
C PRO A 111 0.17 23.18 -17.72
N GLU A 112 -0.05 22.80 -18.98
CA GLU A 112 0.99 22.17 -19.80
C GLU A 112 2.25 23.04 -19.83
N GLY A 113 3.42 22.43 -19.64
CA GLY A 113 4.69 23.15 -19.52
C GLY A 113 5.02 23.68 -18.12
N SER A 114 4.12 23.57 -17.12
CA SER A 114 4.39 23.99 -15.74
C SER A 114 5.70 23.40 -15.20
N PRO A 115 6.55 24.18 -14.49
CA PRO A 115 7.74 23.63 -13.84
C PRO A 115 7.40 22.79 -12.60
N VAL A 116 6.14 22.81 -12.15
CA VAL A 116 5.66 22.02 -11.01
C VAL A 116 5.01 20.75 -11.52
N ILE A 117 5.48 19.62 -11.01
CA ILE A 117 4.96 18.29 -11.32
C ILE A 117 4.44 17.67 -10.03
N SER A 118 3.18 17.25 -10.06
CA SER A 118 2.55 16.53 -8.96
C SER A 118 2.55 15.05 -9.27
N ILE A 119 3.20 14.26 -8.40
CA ILE A 119 3.21 12.79 -8.47
C ILE A 119 2.56 12.27 -7.19
N MET A 120 1.45 11.53 -7.33
CA MET A 120 0.90 10.76 -6.22
C MET A 120 1.18 9.29 -6.48
N GLY A 121 1.95 8.68 -5.58
CA GLY A 121 2.34 7.28 -5.69
C GLY A 121 1.14 6.33 -5.66
N GLY A 122 1.31 5.19 -6.34
CA GLY A 122 0.42 4.05 -6.29
C GLY A 122 0.80 3.10 -5.17
N LYS A 123 0.83 1.81 -5.47
CA LYS A 123 1.43 0.79 -4.59
C LYS A 123 2.95 0.70 -4.84
N ILE A 124 3.70 0.16 -3.88
CA ILE A 124 5.17 0.08 -3.96
C ILE A 124 5.66 -0.85 -5.09
N ASP A 125 4.90 -1.90 -5.40
CA ASP A 125 5.10 -2.79 -6.54
C ASP A 125 5.00 -2.04 -7.89
N ASN A 126 4.13 -1.04 -7.97
CA ASN A 126 3.96 -0.20 -9.15
C ASN A 126 4.97 0.96 -9.26
N ILE A 127 6.00 1.04 -8.41
CA ILE A 127 6.94 2.17 -8.44
C ILE A 127 7.66 2.30 -9.79
N TYR A 128 7.89 1.18 -10.48
CA TYR A 128 8.57 1.15 -11.77
C TYR A 128 7.70 1.65 -12.93
N ASP A 129 6.36 1.58 -12.80
CA ASP A 129 5.42 2.14 -13.77
C ASP A 129 5.61 3.66 -13.93
N LEU A 130 6.18 4.32 -12.92
CA LEU A 130 6.50 5.75 -12.98
C LEU A 130 7.41 6.08 -14.16
N PHE A 131 8.38 5.22 -14.49
CA PHE A 131 9.33 5.48 -15.56
C PHE A 131 8.66 5.45 -16.93
N ASP A 132 7.68 4.56 -17.12
CA ASP A 132 6.87 4.55 -18.33
C ASP A 132 6.03 5.83 -18.45
N ILE A 133 5.43 6.27 -17.34
CA ILE A 133 4.65 7.51 -17.30
C ILE A 133 5.52 8.73 -17.62
N LEU A 134 6.73 8.80 -17.06
CA LEU A 134 7.65 9.90 -17.31
C LEU A 134 8.09 9.96 -18.76
N ARG A 135 8.51 8.83 -19.35
CA ARG A 135 8.92 8.77 -20.77
C ARG A 135 7.80 9.19 -21.72
N GLN A 136 6.54 8.91 -21.37
CA GLN A 136 5.37 9.34 -22.15
C GLN A 136 5.03 10.83 -21.96
N ALA A 137 5.41 11.42 -20.82
CA ALA A 137 5.04 12.79 -20.49
C ALA A 137 5.86 13.85 -21.23
N GLY A 138 7.06 13.54 -21.70
CA GLY A 138 7.92 14.51 -22.40
C GLY A 138 9.32 13.99 -22.76
N PRO A 139 9.94 14.55 -23.81
CA PRO A 139 11.27 14.14 -24.27
C PRO A 139 12.37 14.39 -23.23
N GLU A 140 12.17 15.33 -22.30
CA GLU A 140 13.10 15.60 -21.20
C GLU A 140 13.31 14.40 -20.26
N TRP A 141 12.42 13.40 -20.31
CA TRP A 141 12.48 12.20 -19.48
C TRP A 141 12.71 10.92 -20.28
N ALA A 142 13.18 11.02 -21.53
CA ALA A 142 13.43 9.84 -22.37
C ALA A 142 14.35 8.79 -21.71
N GLU A 143 15.30 9.25 -20.89
CA GLU A 143 16.27 8.42 -20.17
C GLU A 143 15.81 7.96 -18.78
N ALA A 144 14.53 8.18 -18.41
CA ALA A 144 14.01 7.76 -17.12
C ALA A 144 13.91 6.23 -17.04
N ASP A 145 14.58 5.60 -16.06
CA ASP A 145 14.57 4.15 -15.84
C ASP A 145 14.85 3.75 -14.37
N ASP A 146 14.88 2.45 -14.09
CA ASP A 146 15.02 1.88 -12.75
C ASP A 146 16.39 2.13 -12.07
N ARG A 147 17.41 2.61 -12.79
CA ARG A 147 18.72 2.95 -12.19
C ARG A 147 18.60 4.02 -11.11
N PHE A 148 17.59 4.88 -11.19
CA PHE A 148 17.29 5.90 -10.19
C PHE A 148 16.75 5.33 -8.86
N VAL A 149 16.25 4.09 -8.82
CA VAL A 149 15.79 3.43 -7.59
C VAL A 149 16.92 2.68 -6.88
N HIS A 150 17.85 2.11 -7.64
CA HIS A 150 18.94 1.29 -7.10
C HIS A 150 20.12 2.09 -6.52
N GLY A 151 19.96 3.40 -6.29
CA GLY A 151 21.02 4.26 -5.78
C GLY A 151 22.19 4.47 -6.75
N ARG A 152 22.04 4.07 -8.03
CA ARG A 152 22.98 4.38 -9.11
C ARG A 152 22.52 5.63 -9.86
N ALA A 153 22.25 6.70 -9.12
CA ALA A 153 22.04 8.00 -9.72
C ALA A 153 23.38 8.49 -10.30
N MET A 154 23.49 8.46 -11.63
CA MET A 154 24.44 9.23 -12.43
C MET A 154 25.92 9.17 -11.99
N ALA A 155 26.62 8.10 -12.37
CA ALA A 155 28.01 8.27 -12.76
C ALA A 155 28.04 8.92 -14.15
N SER A 156 27.86 10.24 -14.22
CA SER A 156 28.09 11.01 -15.44
C SER A 156 29.38 11.82 -15.31
N GLY A 157 30.38 11.49 -16.13
CA GLY A 157 31.30 12.48 -16.69
C GLY A 157 32.77 12.48 -16.25
N GLY A 158 33.59 11.65 -16.92
CA GLY A 158 34.80 12.11 -17.64
C GLY A 158 36.11 12.34 -16.88
N VAL A 159 37.17 11.65 -17.31
CA VAL A 159 38.43 12.29 -17.75
C VAL A 159 38.94 11.47 -18.92
N GLY A 160 39.08 12.11 -20.09
CA GLY A 160 39.78 11.54 -21.22
C GLY A 160 41.29 11.47 -20.97
N ALA A 161 41.90 10.47 -21.57
CA ALA A 161 43.27 10.49 -22.09
C ALA A 161 43.33 9.45 -23.22
#